data_AF-A0A7S2SZN8-F1
#
_entry.id   AF-A0A7S2SZN8-F1
#
_cell.length_a   1.000
_cell.length_b   1.000
_cell.length_c   1.000
_cell.angle_alpha   90.00
_cell.angle_beta   90.00
_cell.angle_gamma   90.00
#
_symmetry.space_group_name_H-M   'P 1'
#
loop_
_entity.id
_entity.type
_entity.pdbx_description
1 polymer ?
#
loop_
_entity_poly.entity_id
_entity_poly.type
_entity_poly.pdbx_seq_one_letter_code
_entity_poly.pdbx_strand_id
1 'polypeptide(L)'
;ERSRGGSRYNVVRNVLNSQSKSYLDVLHKYCKTKLVSALQHDQWKVSPVSRHIQDLVGWLSETTTSFGEDGSPVLAQTETRRKSDVIECVVLEGGKFHLVPSLVVFVQTVSDLISYSHKVPQLTTEVTHRLIELFKIYNALSCSLILGAGAMDKAGLKSISAKHLAATAQAISFIKRVLPLVKANLMSKLVPLHKNILAPQFRSLGKDLGEHHGRLEAKLVKIMQDRLSANLGVLASMSKTWDEQWSTAEDGSVEYKPSQFARAVSKQLDVLKSALSFLLEEELESIFGQICEIYTANITSHFKDLEPGGDHWRGQLRADASAILETLNDLPVVEKDTSVLESFVATIV
;
A
#
# COMPACT_ATOMS: atom_id res chain seq x y z
N GLU A 1 29.02 29.64 49.22
CA GLU A 1 28.27 28.37 49.02
C GLU A 1 27.38 28.32 47.78
N ARG A 2 26.72 29.42 47.37
CA ARG A 2 25.87 29.46 46.16
C ARG A 2 26.58 29.07 44.83
N SER A 3 27.87 29.34 44.65
CA SER A 3 28.60 28.95 43.41
C SER A 3 28.96 27.45 43.33
N ARG A 4 29.18 26.78 44.47
CA ARG A 4 29.46 25.34 44.52
C ARG A 4 28.21 24.49 44.25
N GLY A 5 27.03 24.98 44.66
CA GLY A 5 25.74 24.34 44.36
C GLY A 5 25.39 24.36 42.87
N GLY A 6 25.60 25.50 42.19
CA GLY A 6 25.41 25.61 40.73
C GLY A 6 26.36 24.72 39.92
N SER A 7 27.62 24.59 40.36
CA SER A 7 28.59 23.69 39.75
C SER A 7 28.18 22.22 39.87
N ARG A 8 27.76 21.75 41.05
CA ARG A 8 27.28 20.38 41.27
C ARG A 8 25.99 20.07 40.49
N TYR A 9 25.04 21.00 40.45
CA TYR A 9 23.82 20.88 39.64
C TYR A 9 24.14 20.71 38.14
N ASN A 10 25.06 21.52 37.61
CA ASN A 10 25.46 21.42 36.20
C ASN A 10 26.14 20.09 35.89
N VAL A 11 26.96 19.56 36.81
CA VAL A 11 27.58 18.23 36.65
C VAL A 11 26.51 17.13 36.57
N VAL A 12 25.55 17.10 37.49
CA VAL A 12 24.46 16.09 37.48
C VAL A 12 23.61 16.23 36.22
N ARG A 13 23.24 17.46 35.84
CA ARG A 13 22.47 17.72 34.61
C ARG A 13 23.21 17.24 33.37
N ASN A 14 24.51 17.50 33.27
CA ASN A 14 25.33 17.06 32.14
C ASN A 14 25.46 15.54 32.07
N VAL A 15 25.67 14.87 33.22
CA VAL A 15 25.72 13.41 33.29
C VAL A 15 24.38 12.80 32.89
N LEU A 16 23.26 13.32 33.42
CA LEU A 16 21.92 12.83 33.06
C LEU A 16 21.63 13.01 31.57
N ASN A 17 21.97 14.16 31.00
CA ASN A 17 21.77 14.42 29.58
C ASN A 17 22.66 13.50 28.71
N SER A 18 23.91 13.28 29.12
CA SER A 18 24.82 12.35 28.46
C SER A 18 24.31 10.91 28.48
N GLN A 19 23.82 10.43 29.64
CA GLN A 19 23.23 9.10 29.77
C GLN A 19 21.93 8.96 28.96
N SER A 20 21.08 9.98 28.96
CA SER A 20 19.85 10.01 28.15
C SER A 20 20.19 9.94 26.65
N LYS A 21 21.22 10.65 26.20
CA LYS A 21 21.66 10.58 24.81
C LYS A 21 22.23 9.21 24.44
N SER A 22 23.06 8.64 25.32
CA SER A 22 23.61 7.29 25.16
C SER A 22 22.49 6.23 25.05
N TYR A 23 21.48 6.31 25.94
CA TYR A 23 20.33 5.43 25.88
C TYR A 23 19.54 5.60 24.57
N LEU A 24 19.31 6.83 24.12
CA LEU A 24 18.65 7.10 22.84
C LEU A 24 19.40 6.46 21.66
N ASP A 25 20.73 6.52 21.64
CA ASP A 25 21.53 5.91 20.59
C ASP A 25 21.42 4.36 20.61
N VAL A 26 21.41 3.74 21.80
CA VAL A 26 21.17 2.30 21.96
C VAL A 26 19.76 1.91 21.52
N LEU A 27 18.74 2.65 21.97
CA LEU A 27 17.35 2.43 21.59
C LEU A 27 17.16 2.55 20.08
N HIS A 28 17.67 3.62 19.47
CA HIS A 28 17.60 3.81 18.03
C HIS A 28 18.30 2.68 17.27
N LYS A 29 19.49 2.26 17.71
CA LYS A 29 20.22 1.13 17.10
C LYS A 29 19.38 -0.15 17.18
N TYR A 30 18.77 -0.43 18.33
CA TYR A 30 17.87 -1.57 18.51
C TYR A 30 16.66 -1.49 17.57
N CYS A 31 15.94 -0.36 17.56
CA CYS A 31 14.78 -0.12 16.68
C CYS A 31 15.15 -0.30 15.21
N LYS A 32 16.27 0.28 14.77
CA LYS A 32 16.79 0.18 13.40
C LYS A 32 17.11 -1.27 13.03
N THR A 33 17.86 -1.99 13.85
CA THR A 33 18.20 -3.40 13.57
C THR A 33 16.96 -4.27 13.53
N LYS A 34 16.03 -4.09 14.49
CA LYS A 34 14.76 -4.82 14.52
C LYS A 34 13.92 -4.55 13.27
N LEU A 35 13.80 -3.29 12.86
CA LEU A 35 13.04 -2.90 11.68
C LEU A 35 13.65 -3.45 10.38
N VAL A 36 14.95 -3.29 10.20
CA VAL A 36 15.67 -3.79 9.02
C VAL A 36 15.54 -5.32 8.92
N SER A 37 15.71 -6.02 10.04
CA SER A 37 15.54 -7.47 10.09
C SER A 37 14.11 -7.89 9.73
N ALA A 38 13.10 -7.21 10.29
CA ALA A 38 11.70 -7.48 9.98
C ALA A 38 11.39 -7.27 8.49
N LEU A 39 11.88 -6.18 7.89
CA LEU A 39 11.70 -5.90 6.46
C LEU A 39 12.36 -6.96 5.56
N GLN A 40 13.59 -7.37 5.88
CA GLN A 40 14.35 -8.32 5.06
C GLN A 40 13.73 -9.72 5.01
N HIS A 41 13.00 -10.12 6.06
CA HIS A 41 12.38 -11.44 6.17
C HIS A 41 10.86 -11.39 5.99
N ASP A 42 10.29 -10.22 5.69
CA ASP A 42 8.84 -10.08 5.49
C ASP A 42 8.40 -10.86 4.24
N GLN A 43 7.33 -11.63 4.39
CA GLN A 43 6.67 -12.35 3.30
C GLN A 43 5.63 -11.48 2.59
N TRP A 44 5.45 -10.23 3.03
CA TRP A 44 4.49 -9.26 2.50
C TRP A 44 3.08 -9.82 2.44
N LYS A 45 2.75 -10.59 3.48
CA LYS A 45 1.44 -11.21 3.67
C LYS A 45 0.72 -10.45 4.77
N VAL A 46 -0.45 -9.95 4.43
CA VAL A 46 -1.39 -9.37 5.40
C VAL A 46 -1.68 -10.38 6.49
N SER A 47 -1.58 -9.94 7.74
CA SER A 47 -1.87 -10.76 8.91
C SER A 47 -2.69 -9.97 9.92
N PRO A 48 -3.61 -10.62 10.64
CA PRO A 48 -4.33 -9.97 11.70
C PRO A 48 -3.36 -9.59 12.83
N VAL A 49 -3.68 -8.51 13.54
CA VAL A 49 -2.81 -7.91 14.55
C VAL A 49 -3.51 -7.85 15.90
N SER A 50 -2.73 -7.69 16.98
CA SER A 50 -3.30 -7.43 18.30
C SER A 50 -3.96 -6.04 18.33
N ARG A 51 -5.08 -5.90 19.04
CA ARG A 51 -5.74 -4.60 19.32
C ARG A 51 -4.78 -3.56 19.90
N HIS A 52 -3.71 -3.98 20.59
CA HIS A 52 -2.66 -3.07 21.05
C HIS A 52 -2.07 -2.20 19.92
N ILE A 53 -2.01 -2.70 18.68
CA ILE A 53 -1.53 -1.91 17.54
C ILE A 53 -2.53 -0.80 17.17
N GLN A 54 -3.83 -1.07 17.24
CA GLN A 54 -4.86 -0.03 17.08
C GLN A 54 -4.71 1.05 18.16
N ASP A 55 -4.45 0.64 19.39
CA ASP A 55 -4.28 1.56 20.53
C ASP A 55 -3.06 2.47 20.34
N LEU A 56 -1.94 1.93 19.86
CA LEU A 56 -0.75 2.72 19.51
C LEU A 56 -1.04 3.73 18.40
N VAL A 57 -1.79 3.33 17.37
CA VAL A 57 -2.15 4.22 16.25
C VAL A 57 -3.13 5.31 16.69
N GLY A 58 -4.09 4.97 17.55
CA GLY A 58 -4.98 5.94 18.19
C GLY A 58 -4.18 6.96 19.01
N TRP A 59 -3.25 6.48 19.83
CA TRP A 59 -2.35 7.34 20.61
C TRP A 59 -1.51 8.28 19.74
N LEU A 60 -1.00 7.82 18.59
CA LEU A 60 -0.28 8.69 17.65
C LEU A 60 -1.16 9.79 17.06
N SER A 61 -2.47 9.54 16.95
CA SER A 61 -3.44 10.47 16.36
C SER A 61 -3.92 11.54 17.35
N GLU A 62 -3.91 11.22 18.65
CA GLU A 62 -4.27 12.17 19.71
C GLU A 62 -3.18 13.23 19.88
N THR A 63 -3.41 14.42 19.32
CA THR A 63 -2.52 15.59 19.44
C THR A 63 -2.49 16.18 20.86
N THR A 64 -3.39 15.73 21.73
CA THR A 64 -3.58 16.20 23.12
C THR A 64 -3.68 15.00 24.07
N THR A 65 -2.63 14.19 24.18
CA THR A 65 -2.66 13.09 25.15
C THR A 65 -2.34 13.56 26.57
N SER A 66 -3.22 13.27 27.52
CA SER A 66 -2.90 13.17 28.95
C SER A 66 -1.97 11.98 29.17
N PHE A 67 -0.82 12.20 29.82
CA PHE A 67 0.16 11.17 30.13
C PHE A 67 -0.14 10.51 31.47
N GLY A 68 0.14 9.21 31.60
CA GLY A 68 0.16 8.53 32.88
C GLY A 68 1.38 8.98 33.68
N GLU A 69 1.38 8.73 34.99
CA GLU A 69 2.50 9.11 35.88
C GLU A 69 3.86 8.49 35.46
N ASP A 70 3.85 7.44 34.63
CA ASP A 70 5.02 6.73 34.11
C ASP A 70 5.46 7.18 32.68
N GLY A 71 4.75 8.15 32.10
CA GLY A 71 4.98 8.65 30.73
C GLY A 71 4.64 7.64 29.62
N SER A 72 3.95 6.55 29.95
CA SER A 72 3.34 5.66 28.96
C SER A 72 2.06 6.30 28.41
N PRO A 73 1.61 5.95 27.19
CA PRO A 73 0.28 6.34 26.73
C PRO A 73 -0.76 5.91 27.77
N VAL A 74 -1.64 6.82 28.21
CA VAL A 74 -2.85 6.45 28.97
C VAL A 74 -3.78 5.76 27.98
N LEU A 75 -3.53 4.48 27.73
CA LEU A 75 -4.52 3.62 27.12
C LEU A 75 -5.63 3.52 28.15
N ALA A 76 -6.83 4.01 27.82
CA ALA A 76 -7.99 4.00 28.71
C ALA A 76 -8.06 2.63 29.40
N GLN A 77 -7.81 2.62 30.71
CA GLN A 77 -7.87 1.41 31.53
C GLN A 77 -9.34 1.00 31.61
N THR A 78 -9.80 0.29 30.59
CA THR A 78 -11.02 -0.48 30.69
C THR A 78 -10.62 -1.71 31.50
N GLU A 79 -11.05 -1.75 32.75
CA GLU A 79 -10.93 -2.90 33.64
C GLU A 79 -11.54 -4.13 32.96
N THR A 80 -10.70 -4.87 32.25
CA THR A 80 -10.73 -6.31 31.99
C THR A 80 -9.57 -6.56 31.05
N ARG A 81 -8.48 -7.08 31.61
CA ARG A 81 -7.31 -7.59 30.87
C ARG A 81 -7.75 -8.81 30.05
N ARG A 82 -8.54 -8.61 28.98
CA ARG A 82 -8.83 -9.65 28.00
C ARG A 82 -7.55 -9.88 27.22
N LYS A 83 -7.05 -11.11 27.29
CA LYS A 83 -5.97 -11.60 26.45
C LYS A 83 -6.33 -11.35 24.98
N SER A 84 -5.59 -10.46 24.32
CA SER A 84 -5.40 -10.37 22.87
C SER A 84 -6.67 -10.52 22.02
N ASP A 85 -7.54 -9.50 22.01
CA ASP A 85 -8.47 -9.35 20.89
C ASP A 85 -7.65 -9.12 19.61
N VAL A 86 -7.72 -10.07 18.69
CA VAL A 86 -7.07 -10.01 17.38
C VAL A 86 -8.01 -9.28 16.42
N ILE A 87 -7.49 -8.31 15.67
CA ILE A 87 -8.23 -7.51 14.68
C ILE A 87 -7.65 -7.75 13.28
N GLU A 88 -8.49 -7.71 12.25
CA GLU A 88 -8.06 -7.95 10.87
C GLU A 88 -7.35 -6.73 10.26
N CYS A 89 -7.79 -5.52 10.62
CA CYS A 89 -7.23 -4.26 10.14
C CYS A 89 -7.22 -3.21 11.26
N VAL A 90 -6.36 -2.20 11.08
CA VAL A 90 -6.30 -1.00 11.92
C VAL A 90 -7.01 0.14 11.19
N VAL A 91 -7.80 0.91 11.93
CA VAL A 91 -8.49 2.10 11.43
C VAL A 91 -7.64 3.33 11.73
N LEU A 92 -7.41 4.16 10.70
CA LEU A 92 -6.69 5.43 10.80
C LEU A 92 -7.35 6.45 9.85
N GLU A 93 -7.79 7.59 10.39
CA GLU A 93 -8.44 8.68 9.63
C GLU A 93 -9.60 8.20 8.73
N GLY A 94 -10.36 7.20 9.19
CA GLY A 94 -11.47 6.60 8.43
C GLY A 94 -11.07 5.48 7.47
N GLY A 95 -9.79 5.35 7.13
CA GLY A 95 -9.27 4.26 6.30
C GLY A 95 -9.00 2.97 7.09
N LYS A 96 -9.29 1.81 6.48
CA LYS A 96 -8.97 0.49 7.03
C LYS A 96 -7.67 -0.03 6.43
N PHE A 97 -6.67 -0.23 7.27
CA PHE A 97 -5.33 -0.66 6.87
C PHE A 97 -5.05 -2.07 7.36
N HIS A 98 -4.78 -2.96 6.41
CA HIS A 98 -4.25 -4.27 6.73
C HIS A 98 -2.73 -4.21 6.84
N LEU A 99 -2.17 -4.89 7.85
CA LEU A 99 -0.76 -4.75 8.18
C LEU A 99 0.03 -5.99 7.78
N VAL A 100 1.27 -5.74 7.37
CA VAL A 100 2.33 -6.75 7.25
C VAL A 100 3.20 -6.75 8.52
N PRO A 101 3.88 -7.85 8.85
CA PRO A 101 4.70 -7.95 10.06
C PRO A 101 5.73 -6.82 10.23
N SER A 102 6.41 -6.41 9.15
CA SER A 102 7.37 -5.30 9.21
C SER A 102 6.73 -3.96 9.55
N LEU A 103 5.48 -3.72 9.12
CA LEU A 103 4.73 -2.52 9.45
C LEU A 103 4.32 -2.48 10.92
N VAL A 104 3.99 -3.62 11.51
CA VAL A 104 3.73 -3.74 12.96
C VAL A 104 4.96 -3.36 13.76
N VAL A 105 6.14 -3.86 13.37
CA VAL A 105 7.42 -3.49 13.99
C VAL A 105 7.68 -2.00 13.82
N PHE A 106 7.39 -1.44 12.64
CA PHE A 106 7.53 -0.01 12.39
C PHE A 106 6.68 0.82 13.36
N VAL A 107 5.38 0.54 13.50
CA VAL A 107 4.47 1.23 14.42
C VAL A 107 4.99 1.19 15.86
N GLN A 108 5.44 0.02 16.32
CA GLN A 108 6.01 -0.15 17.66
C GLN A 108 7.25 0.71 17.85
N THR A 109 8.22 0.62 16.93
CA THR A 109 9.48 1.37 17.04
C THR A 109 9.28 2.89 16.97
N VAL A 110 8.35 3.36 16.15
CA VAL A 110 7.97 4.78 16.08
C VAL A 110 7.34 5.21 17.40
N SER A 111 6.44 4.39 17.95
CA SER A 111 5.77 4.70 19.22
C SER A 111 6.75 4.74 20.40
N ASP A 112 7.71 3.80 20.47
CA ASP A 112 8.75 3.77 21.49
C ASP A 112 9.60 5.04 21.49
N LEU A 113 10.02 5.50 20.31
CA LEU A 113 10.81 6.73 20.17
C LEU A 113 10.00 7.98 20.50
N ILE A 114 8.73 8.07 20.09
CA ILE A 114 7.88 9.20 20.46
C ILE A 114 7.62 9.21 21.97
N SER A 115 7.37 8.04 22.58
CA SER A 115 7.25 7.90 24.04
C SER A 115 8.53 8.38 24.74
N TYR A 116 9.70 8.01 24.21
CA TYR A 116 10.98 8.51 24.72
C TYR A 116 11.09 10.04 24.64
N SER A 117 10.64 10.67 23.54
CA SER A 117 10.63 12.14 23.41
C SER A 117 9.75 12.83 24.46
N HIS A 118 8.65 12.18 24.88
CA HIS A 118 7.79 12.70 25.93
C HIS A 118 8.46 12.64 27.30
N LYS A 119 9.14 11.52 27.59
CA LYS A 119 9.85 11.31 28.87
C LYS A 119 11.12 12.17 28.97
N VAL A 120 11.74 12.49 27.83
CA VAL A 120 13.00 13.26 27.77
C VAL A 120 12.88 14.40 26.74
N PRO A 121 12.08 15.46 27.02
CA PRO A 121 11.77 16.51 26.05
C PRO A 121 12.99 17.25 25.48
N GLN A 122 14.06 17.35 26.26
CA GLN A 122 15.31 17.99 25.82
C GLN A 122 16.00 17.28 24.65
N LEU A 123 15.66 16.01 24.38
CA LEU A 123 16.19 15.24 23.25
C LEU A 123 15.20 15.12 22.08
N THR A 124 14.12 15.90 22.06
CA THR A 124 13.09 15.80 21.01
C THR A 124 13.67 16.03 19.61
N THR A 125 14.66 16.91 19.47
CA THR A 125 15.30 17.19 18.17
C THR A 125 16.04 15.96 17.66
N GLU A 126 16.83 15.32 18.52
CA GLU A 126 17.57 14.08 18.24
C GLU A 126 16.61 12.93 17.91
N VAL A 127 15.56 12.75 18.70
CA VAL A 127 14.51 11.75 18.43
C VAL A 127 13.87 12.00 17.07
N THR A 128 13.59 13.25 16.72
CA THR A 128 13.00 13.60 15.42
C THR A 128 13.90 13.17 14.27
N HIS A 129 15.22 13.40 14.37
CA HIS A 129 16.18 12.93 13.37
C HIS A 129 16.20 11.40 13.25
N ARG A 130 16.16 10.67 14.38
CA ARG A 130 16.11 9.21 14.39
C ARG A 130 14.83 8.67 13.76
N LEU A 131 13.69 9.28 14.03
CA LEU A 131 12.42 8.92 13.40
C LEU A 131 12.47 9.15 11.88
N ILE A 132 12.94 10.32 11.43
CA ILE A 132 13.12 10.58 9.98
C ILE A 132 14.01 9.50 9.34
N GLU A 133 15.07 9.07 10.01
CA GLU A 133 15.93 7.97 9.53
C GLU A 133 15.16 6.65 9.38
N LEU A 134 14.34 6.26 10.37
CA LEU A 134 13.54 5.03 10.30
C LEU A 134 12.52 5.04 9.15
N PHE A 135 11.85 6.17 8.93
CA PHE A 135 10.92 6.31 7.80
C PHE A 135 11.66 6.18 6.45
N LYS A 136 12.83 6.83 6.31
CA LYS A 136 13.67 6.70 5.11
C LYS A 136 14.13 5.27 4.88
N ILE A 137 14.53 4.56 5.95
CA ILE A 137 14.91 3.15 5.89
C ILE A 137 13.76 2.29 5.40
N TYR A 138 12.55 2.46 5.97
CA TYR A 138 11.38 1.70 5.54
C TYR A 138 11.11 1.94 4.06
N ASN A 139 11.06 3.20 3.61
CA ASN A 139 10.77 3.54 2.22
C ASN A 139 11.82 2.94 1.26
N ALA A 140 13.10 3.13 1.55
CA ALA A 140 14.18 2.66 0.68
C ALA A 140 14.27 1.13 0.62
N LEU A 141 14.14 0.43 1.76
CA LEU A 141 14.22 -1.03 1.80
C LEU A 141 12.99 -1.69 1.20
N SER A 142 11.78 -1.22 1.50
CA SER A 142 10.58 -1.77 0.86
C SER A 142 10.61 -1.59 -0.66
N CYS A 143 11.07 -0.44 -1.15
CA CYS A 143 11.28 -0.20 -2.57
C CYS A 143 12.29 -1.20 -3.19
N SER A 144 13.45 -1.41 -2.58
CA SER A 144 14.46 -2.33 -3.13
C SER A 144 14.04 -3.80 -3.04
N LEU A 145 13.38 -4.19 -1.95
CA LEU A 145 12.90 -5.55 -1.74
C LEU A 145 11.79 -5.93 -2.73
N ILE A 146 10.88 -5.01 -3.05
CA ILE A 146 9.69 -5.30 -3.86
C ILE A 146 9.86 -4.87 -5.32
N LEU A 147 10.20 -3.61 -5.56
CA LEU A 147 10.40 -3.12 -6.93
C LEU A 147 11.71 -3.64 -7.52
N GLY A 148 12.77 -3.71 -6.70
CA GLY A 148 14.07 -4.27 -7.07
C GLY A 148 14.20 -5.79 -6.88
N ALA A 149 13.10 -6.48 -6.53
CA ALA A 149 13.04 -7.93 -6.32
C ALA A 149 14.00 -8.49 -5.25
N GLY A 150 14.58 -7.66 -4.37
CA GLY A 150 15.49 -8.11 -3.32
C GLY A 150 14.86 -9.05 -2.29
N ALA A 151 13.53 -9.08 -2.17
CA ALA A 151 12.82 -10.02 -1.31
C ALA A 151 12.91 -11.47 -1.80
N MET A 152 13.21 -11.71 -3.08
CA MET A 152 13.45 -13.07 -3.58
C MET A 152 14.67 -13.70 -2.91
N ASP A 153 15.75 -12.92 -2.77
CA ASP A 153 16.99 -13.37 -2.13
C ASP A 153 16.91 -13.33 -0.60
N LYS A 154 16.31 -12.27 -0.04
CA LYS A 154 16.32 -12.01 1.41
C LYS A 154 15.21 -12.73 2.17
N ALA A 155 13.99 -12.72 1.63
CA ALA A 155 12.83 -13.36 2.26
C ALA A 155 12.53 -14.74 1.64
N GLY A 156 13.24 -15.16 0.59
CA GLY A 156 13.03 -16.45 -0.06
C GLY A 156 11.75 -16.52 -0.91
N LEU A 157 11.22 -15.37 -1.35
CA LEU A 157 10.04 -15.35 -2.22
C LEU A 157 10.36 -15.94 -3.59
N LYS A 158 9.55 -16.90 -4.06
CA LYS A 158 9.70 -17.48 -5.41
C LYS A 158 9.47 -16.46 -6.53
N SER A 159 8.58 -15.50 -6.29
CA SER A 159 8.27 -14.40 -7.20
C SER A 159 7.59 -13.25 -6.45
N ILE A 160 7.66 -12.05 -7.02
CA ILE A 160 6.92 -10.89 -6.52
C ILE A 160 5.55 -10.87 -7.21
N SER A 161 4.50 -11.19 -6.46
CA SER A 161 3.12 -11.24 -6.96
C SER A 161 2.40 -9.88 -6.83
N ALA A 162 1.24 -9.74 -7.49
CA ALA A 162 0.37 -8.58 -7.31
C ALA A 162 -0.05 -8.38 -5.83
N LYS A 163 -0.24 -9.47 -5.07
CA LYS A 163 -0.53 -9.38 -3.63
C LYS A 163 0.61 -8.76 -2.82
N HIS A 164 1.87 -9.07 -3.16
CA HIS A 164 3.02 -8.45 -2.49
C HIS A 164 3.11 -6.95 -2.82
N LEU A 165 2.89 -6.57 -4.08
CA LEU A 165 2.82 -5.16 -4.50
C LEU A 165 1.71 -4.42 -3.75
N ALA A 166 0.52 -5.00 -3.66
CA ALA A 166 -0.62 -4.43 -2.94
C ALA A 166 -0.34 -4.25 -1.44
N ALA A 167 0.18 -5.29 -0.77
CA ALA A 167 0.50 -5.21 0.65
C ALA A 167 1.56 -4.14 0.94
N THR A 168 2.53 -3.98 0.03
CA THR A 168 3.54 -2.92 0.09
C THR A 168 2.91 -1.56 -0.14
N ALA A 169 2.04 -1.42 -1.15
CA ALA A 169 1.35 -0.17 -1.45
C ALA A 169 0.54 0.29 -0.23
N GLN A 170 -0.26 -0.59 0.37
CA GLN A 170 -1.02 -0.28 1.58
C GLN A 170 -0.12 0.10 2.76
N ALA A 171 1.03 -0.59 2.94
CA ALA A 171 1.97 -0.24 4.00
C ALA A 171 2.57 1.16 3.81
N ILE A 172 2.97 1.52 2.58
CA ILE A 172 3.44 2.88 2.26
C ILE A 172 2.32 3.89 2.43
N SER A 173 1.10 3.54 2.03
CA SER A 173 -0.12 4.31 2.24
C SER A 173 -0.31 4.62 3.73
N PHE A 174 -0.26 3.62 4.59
CA PHE A 174 -0.36 3.79 6.04
C PHE A 174 0.73 4.72 6.58
N ILE A 175 2.00 4.51 6.18
CA ILE A 175 3.13 5.35 6.61
C ILE A 175 2.93 6.81 6.17
N LYS A 176 2.34 7.06 4.99
CA LYS A 176 1.97 8.42 4.53
C LYS A 176 0.96 9.10 5.47
N ARG A 177 -0.02 8.36 6.02
CA ARG A 177 -1.00 8.90 7.00
C ARG A 177 -0.38 9.09 8.38
N VAL A 178 0.53 8.21 8.80
CA VAL A 178 1.23 8.34 10.09
C VAL A 178 2.24 9.49 10.09
N LEU A 179 2.91 9.77 8.97
CA LEU A 179 3.93 10.80 8.87
C LEU A 179 3.50 12.20 9.38
N PRO A 180 2.35 12.77 8.97
CA PRO A 180 1.88 14.07 9.48
C PRO A 180 1.55 14.02 10.98
N LEU A 181 1.05 12.90 11.51
CA LEU A 181 0.77 12.74 12.94
C LEU A 181 2.05 12.79 13.77
N VAL A 182 3.07 12.03 13.35
CA VAL A 182 4.40 12.05 13.97
C VAL A 182 5.01 13.45 13.90
N LYS A 183 4.91 14.12 12.74
CA LYS A 183 5.37 15.49 12.58
C LYS A 183 4.67 16.42 13.56
N ALA A 184 3.35 16.38 13.67
CA ALA A 184 2.59 17.24 14.57
C ALA A 184 2.99 17.04 16.04
N ASN A 185 3.14 15.78 16.46
CA ASN A 185 3.48 15.41 17.83
C ASN A 185 4.89 15.88 18.25
N LEU A 186 5.85 15.90 17.31
CA LEU A 186 7.21 16.35 17.57
C LEU A 186 7.36 17.86 17.42
N MET A 187 6.76 18.45 16.38
CA MET A 187 6.91 19.88 16.08
C MET A 187 6.29 20.78 17.15
N SER A 188 5.29 20.33 17.91
CA SER A 188 4.71 21.10 19.01
C SER A 188 5.73 21.41 20.12
N LYS A 189 6.73 20.55 20.31
CA LYS A 189 7.72 20.63 21.41
C LYS A 189 9.04 21.29 21.03
N LEU A 190 9.25 21.59 19.75
CA LEU A 190 10.51 22.13 19.24
C LEU A 190 10.53 23.66 19.27
N VAL A 191 11.73 24.25 19.35
CA VAL A 191 11.93 25.69 19.16
C VAL A 191 11.80 26.07 17.67
N PRO A 192 11.40 27.31 17.32
CA PRO A 192 11.14 27.71 15.93
C PRO A 192 12.29 27.42 14.96
N LEU A 193 13.54 27.63 15.38
CA LEU A 193 14.72 27.34 14.56
C LEU A 193 14.77 25.88 14.10
N HIS A 194 14.55 24.93 15.01
CA HIS A 194 14.58 23.51 14.69
C HIS A 194 13.37 23.10 13.83
N LYS A 195 12.19 23.72 14.05
CA LYS A 195 11.02 23.49 13.18
C LYS A 195 11.33 23.84 11.73
N ASN A 196 11.99 24.97 11.48
CA ASN A 196 12.34 25.43 10.14
C ASN A 196 13.32 24.48 9.41
N ILE A 197 14.21 23.81 10.15
CA ILE A 197 15.18 22.86 9.59
C ILE A 197 14.55 21.48 9.34
N LEU A 198 13.66 21.03 10.23
CA LEU A 198 13.09 19.69 10.18
C LEU A 198 11.84 19.59 9.30
N ALA A 199 11.01 20.63 9.24
CA ALA A 199 9.79 20.61 8.43
C ALA A 199 10.03 20.31 6.93
N PRO A 200 11.08 20.83 6.27
CA PRO A 200 11.42 20.44 4.90
C PRO A 200 11.77 18.95 4.75
N GLN A 201 12.41 18.33 5.75
CA GLN A 201 12.75 16.91 5.71
C GLN A 201 11.52 16.01 5.75
N PHE A 202 10.52 16.35 6.56
CA PHE A 202 9.22 15.67 6.55
C PHE A 202 8.50 15.84 5.20
N ARG A 203 8.59 17.03 4.59
CA ARG A 203 7.99 17.28 3.27
C ARG A 203 8.65 16.43 2.19
N SER A 204 9.99 16.38 2.17
CA SER A 204 10.75 15.53 1.26
C SER A 204 10.36 14.07 1.43
N LEU A 205 10.30 13.59 2.66
CA LEU A 205 9.92 12.21 2.96
C LEU A 205 8.50 11.88 2.49
N GLY A 206 7.55 12.80 2.67
CA GLY A 206 6.19 12.65 2.13
C GLY A 206 6.18 12.53 0.60
N LYS A 207 7.01 13.31 -0.09
CA LYS A 207 7.21 13.22 -1.54
C LYS A 207 7.79 11.85 -1.94
N ASP A 208 8.87 11.43 -1.27
CA ASP A 208 9.56 10.16 -1.57
C ASP A 208 8.64 8.94 -1.35
N LEU A 209 7.78 8.97 -0.33
CA LEU A 209 6.75 7.95 -0.09
C LEU A 209 5.67 7.97 -1.18
N GLY A 210 5.25 9.16 -1.63
CA GLY A 210 4.29 9.32 -2.72
C GLY A 210 4.83 8.78 -4.05
N GLU A 211 6.08 9.10 -4.39
CA GLU A 211 6.75 8.57 -5.58
C GLU A 211 6.89 7.04 -5.53
N HIS A 212 7.26 6.49 -4.38
CA HIS A 212 7.34 5.04 -4.21
C HIS A 212 5.96 4.37 -4.36
N HIS A 213 4.92 4.94 -3.74
CA HIS A 213 3.54 4.44 -3.86
C HIS A 213 3.07 4.46 -5.32
N GLY A 214 3.25 5.56 -6.05
CA GLY A 214 2.90 5.65 -7.47
C GLY A 214 3.66 4.66 -8.35
N ARG A 215 4.93 4.35 -8.03
CA ARG A 215 5.69 3.31 -8.75
C ARG A 215 5.16 1.89 -8.50
N LEU A 216 4.58 1.62 -7.33
CA LEU A 216 3.94 0.34 -7.03
C LEU A 216 2.64 0.18 -7.84
N GLU A 217 1.80 1.21 -7.86
CA GLU A 217 0.58 1.24 -8.68
C GLU A 217 0.90 1.09 -10.17
N ALA A 218 1.84 1.89 -10.68
CA ALA A 218 2.27 1.81 -12.09
C ALA A 218 2.79 0.41 -12.46
N LYS A 219 3.48 -0.29 -11.55
CA LYS A 219 3.94 -1.67 -11.79
C LYS A 219 2.78 -2.66 -11.84
N LEU A 220 1.74 -2.49 -11.02
CA LEU A 220 0.52 -3.32 -11.08
C LEU A 220 -0.20 -3.12 -12.42
N VAL A 221 -0.42 -1.86 -12.82
CA VAL A 221 -1.04 -1.52 -14.11
C VAL A 221 -0.21 -2.10 -15.27
N LYS A 222 1.12 -1.94 -15.22
CA LYS A 222 2.01 -2.47 -16.26
C LYS A 222 1.95 -3.99 -16.40
N ILE A 223 1.91 -4.73 -15.28
CA ILE A 223 1.76 -6.19 -15.31
C ILE A 223 0.45 -6.59 -16.01
N MET A 224 -0.64 -5.85 -15.79
CA MET A 224 -1.92 -6.14 -16.43
C MET A 224 -1.90 -5.76 -17.91
N GLN A 225 -1.29 -4.63 -18.26
CA GLN A 225 -1.09 -4.25 -19.66
C GLN A 225 -0.30 -5.32 -20.42
N ASP A 226 0.79 -5.83 -19.86
CA ASP A 226 1.61 -6.87 -20.50
C ASP A 226 0.84 -8.19 -20.67
N ARG A 227 -0.01 -8.54 -19.69
CA ARG A 227 -0.92 -9.70 -19.78
C ARG A 227 -1.97 -9.53 -20.87
N LEU A 228 -2.57 -8.34 -20.97
CA LEU A 228 -3.52 -8.02 -22.03
C LEU A 228 -2.87 -8.14 -23.41
N SER A 229 -1.70 -7.54 -23.60
CA SER A 229 -0.94 -7.62 -24.85
C SER A 229 -0.64 -9.07 -25.26
N ALA A 230 -0.28 -9.93 -24.30
CA ALA A 230 -0.07 -11.35 -24.57
C ALA A 230 -1.35 -12.07 -25.02
N ASN A 231 -2.50 -11.78 -24.41
CA ASN A 231 -3.79 -12.33 -24.84
C ASN A 231 -4.19 -11.80 -26.23
N LEU A 232 -3.97 -10.51 -26.50
CA LEU A 232 -4.26 -9.90 -27.81
C LEU A 232 -3.40 -10.49 -28.93
N GLY A 233 -2.15 -10.87 -28.64
CA GLY A 233 -1.26 -11.51 -29.62
C GLY A 233 -1.77 -12.84 -30.19
N VAL A 234 -2.66 -13.54 -29.48
CA VAL A 234 -3.30 -14.79 -29.94
C VAL A 234 -4.74 -14.60 -30.43
N LEU A 235 -5.29 -13.39 -30.29
CA LEU A 235 -6.66 -13.10 -30.69
C LEU A 235 -6.85 -13.20 -32.21
N ALA A 236 -5.92 -12.62 -33.00
CA ALA A 236 -6.05 -12.58 -34.45
C ALA A 236 -6.09 -14.00 -35.07
N SER A 237 -5.21 -14.91 -34.64
CA SER A 237 -5.23 -16.30 -35.12
C SER A 237 -6.47 -17.06 -34.67
N MET A 238 -6.97 -16.81 -33.45
CA MET A 238 -8.19 -17.40 -32.93
C MET A 238 -9.42 -16.97 -33.74
N SER A 239 -9.50 -15.68 -34.08
CA SER A 239 -10.63 -15.08 -34.80
C SER A 239 -10.90 -15.74 -36.15
N LYS A 240 -9.85 -16.21 -36.84
CA LYS A 240 -9.95 -16.87 -38.15
C LYS A 240 -10.69 -18.21 -38.10
N THR A 241 -10.79 -18.82 -36.92
CA THR A 241 -11.44 -20.13 -36.73
C THR A 241 -12.88 -20.01 -36.23
N TRP A 242 -13.37 -18.81 -35.92
CA TRP A 242 -14.68 -18.63 -35.29
C TRP A 242 -15.85 -19.03 -36.20
N ASP A 243 -15.81 -18.70 -37.49
CA ASP A 243 -16.88 -19.15 -38.41
C ASP A 243 -16.92 -20.67 -38.51
N GLU A 244 -15.76 -21.31 -38.68
CA GLU A 244 -15.65 -22.75 -38.80
C GLU A 244 -16.13 -23.50 -37.54
N GLN A 245 -15.86 -22.93 -36.36
CA GLN A 245 -16.25 -23.52 -35.07
C GLN A 245 -17.76 -23.66 -34.88
N TRP A 246 -18.56 -22.78 -35.49
CA TRP A 246 -20.01 -22.76 -35.32
C TRP A 246 -20.78 -23.28 -36.54
N SER A 247 -20.08 -23.67 -37.62
CA SER A 247 -20.68 -24.19 -38.87
C SER A 247 -21.63 -25.38 -38.72
N THR A 248 -21.52 -26.13 -37.61
CA THR A 248 -22.31 -27.33 -37.33
C THR A 248 -23.45 -27.08 -36.33
N ALA A 249 -23.58 -25.85 -35.83
CA ALA A 249 -24.65 -25.48 -34.90
C ALA A 249 -25.98 -25.34 -35.67
N GLU A 250 -27.06 -25.90 -35.11
CA GLU A 250 -28.40 -25.80 -35.72
C GLU A 250 -28.89 -24.34 -35.76
N ASP A 251 -29.46 -23.94 -36.89
CA ASP A 251 -29.93 -22.58 -37.13
C ASP A 251 -31.05 -22.17 -36.15
N GLY A 252 -30.86 -21.02 -35.48
CA GLY A 252 -31.92 -20.31 -34.74
C GLY A 252 -31.79 -20.21 -33.22
N SER A 253 -30.81 -20.89 -32.60
CA SER A 253 -30.60 -20.79 -31.14
C SER A 253 -29.14 -20.92 -30.70
N VAL A 254 -28.20 -20.36 -31.48
CA VAL A 254 -26.77 -20.42 -31.13
C VAL A 254 -26.46 -19.42 -30.01
N GLU A 255 -26.26 -19.94 -28.80
CA GLU A 255 -25.73 -19.17 -27.67
C GLU A 255 -24.20 -19.11 -27.76
N TYR A 256 -23.68 -18.00 -28.30
CA TYR A 256 -22.23 -17.77 -28.39
C TYR A 256 -21.63 -17.61 -26.99
N LYS A 257 -20.79 -18.56 -26.60
CA LYS A 257 -20.06 -18.49 -25.32
C LYS A 257 -18.75 -17.71 -25.47
N PRO A 258 -18.28 -17.01 -24.43
CA PRO A 258 -17.02 -16.29 -24.49
C PRO A 258 -15.85 -17.21 -24.86
N SER A 259 -15.01 -16.75 -25.78
CA SER A 259 -13.86 -17.50 -26.28
C SER A 259 -12.81 -17.74 -25.19
N GLN A 260 -11.75 -18.48 -25.53
CA GLN A 260 -10.61 -18.62 -24.62
C GLN A 260 -9.95 -17.26 -24.32
N PHE A 261 -9.90 -16.35 -25.29
CA PHE A 261 -9.36 -15.00 -25.10
C PHE A 261 -10.19 -14.23 -24.06
N ALA A 262 -11.50 -14.10 -24.26
CA ALA A 262 -12.37 -13.34 -23.35
C ALA A 262 -12.39 -13.94 -21.93
N ARG A 263 -12.42 -15.27 -21.81
CA ARG A 263 -12.32 -15.95 -20.51
C ARG A 263 -10.98 -15.73 -19.83
N ALA A 264 -9.88 -15.71 -20.57
CA ALA A 264 -8.55 -15.47 -20.01
C ALA A 264 -8.40 -14.04 -19.49
N VAL A 265 -8.84 -13.05 -20.27
CA VAL A 265 -8.84 -11.63 -19.88
C VAL A 265 -9.69 -11.40 -18.64
N SER A 266 -10.93 -11.89 -18.65
CA SER A 266 -11.88 -11.71 -17.54
C SER A 266 -11.35 -12.34 -16.24
N LYS A 267 -10.87 -13.59 -16.32
CA LYS A 267 -10.27 -14.29 -15.18
C LYS A 267 -9.04 -13.56 -14.61
N GLN A 268 -8.22 -12.94 -15.45
CA GLN A 268 -7.05 -12.20 -14.98
C GLN A 268 -7.46 -10.94 -14.21
N LEU A 269 -8.50 -10.23 -14.65
CA LEU A 269 -9.08 -9.10 -13.94
C LEU A 269 -9.67 -9.53 -12.60
N ASP A 270 -10.44 -10.62 -12.54
CA ASP A 270 -11.02 -11.14 -11.30
C ASP A 270 -9.96 -11.54 -10.27
N VAL A 271 -8.90 -12.22 -10.73
CA VAL A 271 -7.78 -12.61 -9.87
C VAL A 271 -7.08 -11.37 -9.30
N LEU A 272 -6.93 -10.31 -10.10
CA LEU A 272 -6.38 -9.05 -9.62
C LEU A 272 -7.33 -8.36 -8.63
N LYS A 273 -8.62 -8.24 -8.94
CA LYS A 273 -9.66 -7.68 -8.06
C LYS A 273 -9.65 -8.37 -6.70
N SER A 274 -9.63 -9.70 -6.68
CA SER A 274 -9.50 -10.47 -5.45
C SER A 274 -8.17 -10.20 -4.71
N ALA A 275 -7.06 -10.11 -5.45
CA ALA A 275 -5.75 -9.85 -4.87
C ALA A 275 -5.58 -8.45 -4.26
N LEU A 276 -6.32 -7.46 -4.76
CA LEU A 276 -6.26 -6.06 -4.30
C LEU A 276 -7.38 -5.70 -3.31
N SER A 277 -8.35 -6.59 -3.08
CA SER A 277 -9.57 -6.34 -2.28
C SER A 277 -9.39 -5.72 -0.89
N PHE A 278 -8.20 -5.77 -0.32
CA PHE A 278 -7.88 -5.24 1.00
C PHE A 278 -7.31 -3.81 0.97
N LEU A 279 -7.04 -3.24 -0.21
CA LEU A 279 -6.56 -1.87 -0.39
C LEU A 279 -7.64 -0.83 -0.04
N LEU A 280 -7.24 0.43 0.07
CA LEU A 280 -8.19 1.54 0.24
C LEU A 280 -9.00 1.77 -1.05
N GLU A 281 -10.20 2.32 -0.90
CA GLU A 281 -11.09 2.63 -2.02
C GLU A 281 -10.43 3.56 -3.05
N GLU A 282 -9.78 4.64 -2.59
CA GLU A 282 -9.01 5.55 -3.43
C GLU A 282 -7.84 4.90 -4.20
N GLU A 283 -7.21 3.86 -3.62
CA GLU A 283 -6.13 3.11 -4.29
C GLU A 283 -6.71 2.15 -5.34
N LEU A 284 -7.85 1.52 -5.03
CA LEU A 284 -8.57 0.66 -5.96
C LEU A 284 -9.06 1.48 -7.16
N GLU A 285 -9.66 2.64 -6.93
CA GLU A 285 -10.09 3.55 -7.99
C GLU A 285 -8.92 3.99 -8.88
N SER A 286 -7.78 4.40 -8.29
CA SER A 286 -6.58 4.78 -9.05
C SER A 286 -6.08 3.65 -9.95
N ILE A 287 -5.94 2.43 -9.41
CA ILE A 287 -5.37 1.29 -10.13
C ILE A 287 -6.36 0.77 -11.19
N PHE A 288 -7.62 0.52 -10.81
CA PHE A 288 -8.60 -0.04 -11.71
C PHE A 288 -9.12 0.96 -12.73
N GLY A 289 -9.15 2.26 -12.43
CA GLY A 289 -9.46 3.30 -13.42
C GLY A 289 -8.48 3.30 -14.59
N GLN A 290 -7.18 3.32 -14.30
CA GLN A 290 -6.13 3.22 -15.32
C GLN A 290 -6.20 1.89 -16.11
N ILE A 291 -6.50 0.78 -15.43
CA ILE A 291 -6.67 -0.52 -16.10
C ILE A 291 -7.88 -0.48 -17.04
N CYS A 292 -9.01 0.09 -16.62
CA CYS A 292 -10.21 0.21 -17.45
C CYS A 292 -9.91 1.00 -18.73
N GLU A 293 -9.30 2.18 -18.61
CA GLU A 293 -8.94 3.01 -19.76
C GLU A 293 -8.05 2.25 -20.76
N ILE A 294 -6.98 1.62 -20.25
CA ILE A 294 -6.03 0.86 -21.07
C ILE A 294 -6.71 -0.34 -21.74
N TYR A 295 -7.57 -1.07 -21.02
CA TYR A 295 -8.23 -2.25 -21.53
C TYR A 295 -9.27 -1.87 -22.59
N THR A 296 -10.16 -0.92 -22.28
CA THR A 296 -11.18 -0.41 -23.19
C THR A 296 -10.55 0.06 -24.50
N ALA A 297 -9.50 0.89 -24.44
CA ALA A 297 -8.85 1.43 -25.63
C ALA A 297 -8.17 0.34 -26.48
N ASN A 298 -7.35 -0.52 -25.86
CA ASN A 298 -6.60 -1.53 -26.59
C ASN A 298 -7.49 -2.63 -27.17
N ILE A 299 -8.47 -3.12 -26.41
CA ILE A 299 -9.37 -4.17 -26.87
C ILE A 299 -10.23 -3.65 -28.02
N THR A 300 -10.79 -2.44 -27.90
CA THR A 300 -11.59 -1.85 -28.98
C THR A 300 -10.77 -1.64 -30.25
N SER A 301 -9.52 -1.17 -30.13
CA SER A 301 -8.63 -1.03 -31.29
C SER A 301 -8.39 -2.38 -31.97
N HIS A 302 -7.98 -3.40 -31.20
CA HIS A 302 -7.66 -4.71 -31.78
C HIS A 302 -8.89 -5.39 -32.38
N PHE A 303 -10.07 -5.24 -31.79
CA PHE A 303 -11.31 -5.76 -32.37
C PHE A 303 -11.69 -5.08 -33.69
N LYS A 304 -11.41 -3.78 -33.85
CA LYS A 304 -11.62 -3.07 -35.12
C LYS A 304 -10.64 -3.51 -36.21
N ASP A 305 -9.44 -3.94 -35.81
CA ASP A 305 -8.38 -4.38 -36.73
C ASP A 305 -8.52 -5.85 -37.17
N LEU A 306 -9.46 -6.61 -36.61
CA LEU A 306 -9.69 -8.00 -37.02
C LEU A 306 -10.29 -8.08 -38.43
N GLU A 307 -9.88 -9.09 -39.20
CA GLU A 307 -10.49 -9.41 -40.50
C GLU A 307 -11.96 -9.79 -40.29
N PRO A 308 -12.93 -9.10 -40.92
CA PRO A 308 -14.34 -9.36 -40.71
C PRO A 308 -14.73 -10.73 -41.28
N GLY A 309 -15.47 -11.51 -40.48
CA GLY A 309 -16.01 -12.82 -40.87
C GLY A 309 -17.51 -12.81 -41.16
N GLY A 310 -18.09 -14.01 -41.18
CA GLY A 310 -19.53 -14.27 -41.32
C GLY A 310 -20.34 -13.96 -40.05
N ASP A 311 -21.58 -14.43 -40.02
CA ASP A 311 -22.51 -14.14 -38.92
C ASP A 311 -22.08 -14.81 -37.60
N HIS A 312 -21.49 -16.00 -37.67
CA HIS A 312 -20.93 -16.68 -36.50
C HIS A 312 -19.72 -15.94 -35.92
N TRP A 313 -18.86 -15.40 -36.77
CA TRP A 313 -17.76 -14.54 -36.35
C TRP A 313 -18.26 -13.29 -35.61
N ARG A 314 -19.30 -12.61 -36.12
CA ARG A 314 -19.88 -11.44 -35.46
C ARG A 314 -20.52 -11.80 -34.12
N GLY A 315 -21.24 -12.92 -34.07
CA GLY A 315 -21.81 -13.46 -32.84
C GLY A 315 -20.75 -13.74 -31.77
N GLN A 316 -19.64 -14.38 -32.15
CA GLN A 316 -18.53 -14.66 -31.25
C GLN A 316 -17.82 -13.39 -30.78
N LEU A 317 -17.55 -12.44 -31.68
CA LEU A 317 -16.94 -11.15 -31.34
C LEU A 317 -17.81 -10.38 -30.33
N ARG A 318 -19.13 -10.37 -30.54
CA ARG A 318 -20.09 -9.74 -29.63
C ARG A 318 -20.11 -10.40 -28.26
N ALA A 319 -20.10 -11.74 -28.20
CA ALA A 319 -20.05 -12.48 -26.95
C ALA A 319 -18.77 -12.18 -26.15
N ASP A 320 -17.62 -12.16 -26.83
CA ASP A 320 -16.32 -11.82 -26.23
C ASP A 320 -16.31 -10.39 -25.67
N ALA A 321 -16.72 -9.42 -26.50
CA ALA A 321 -16.73 -8.02 -26.13
C ALA A 321 -17.71 -7.74 -24.97
N SER A 322 -18.88 -8.38 -24.97
CA SER A 322 -19.89 -8.25 -23.91
C SER A 322 -19.39 -8.83 -22.58
N ALA A 323 -18.76 -10.01 -22.59
CA ALA A 323 -18.25 -10.63 -21.37
C ALA A 323 -17.10 -9.84 -20.73
N ILE A 324 -16.21 -9.28 -21.57
CA ILE A 324 -15.13 -8.41 -21.08
C ILE A 324 -15.72 -7.11 -20.52
N LEU A 325 -16.67 -6.50 -21.22
CA LEU A 325 -17.35 -5.29 -20.76
C LEU A 325 -18.06 -5.50 -19.42
N GLU A 326 -18.77 -6.61 -19.24
CA GLU A 326 -19.39 -6.98 -17.97
C GLU A 326 -18.35 -7.07 -16.84
N THR A 327 -17.21 -7.70 -17.11
CA THR A 327 -16.12 -7.83 -16.13
C THR A 327 -15.52 -6.47 -15.76
N LEU A 328 -15.30 -5.58 -16.74
CA LEU A 328 -14.84 -4.21 -16.49
C LEU A 328 -15.88 -3.42 -15.69
N ASN A 329 -17.16 -3.62 -16.00
CA ASN A 329 -18.29 -3.02 -15.28
C ASN A 329 -18.52 -3.60 -13.88
N ASP A 330 -17.88 -4.70 -13.50
CA ASP A 330 -17.85 -5.21 -12.12
C ASP A 330 -16.66 -4.69 -11.30
N LEU A 331 -15.66 -4.02 -11.91
CA LEU A 331 -14.49 -3.51 -11.17
C LEU A 331 -14.85 -2.41 -10.15
N PRO A 332 -14.13 -2.29 -9.02
CA PRO A 332 -14.43 -1.31 -7.97
C PRO A 332 -13.96 0.10 -8.35
N VAL A 333 -14.65 0.74 -9.29
CA VAL A 333 -14.39 2.11 -9.76
C VAL A 333 -15.71 2.86 -9.85
N VAL A 334 -15.77 4.09 -9.34
CA VAL A 334 -16.98 4.91 -9.33
C VAL A 334 -17.31 5.47 -10.72
N GLU A 335 -16.33 6.04 -11.43
CA GLU A 335 -16.48 6.51 -12.80
C GLU A 335 -15.68 5.63 -13.76
N LYS A 336 -16.38 4.88 -14.61
CA LYS A 336 -15.78 3.95 -15.56
C LYS A 336 -15.86 4.53 -16.96
N ASP A 337 -14.72 4.69 -17.61
CA ASP A 337 -14.70 4.95 -19.05
C ASP A 337 -14.71 3.64 -19.84
N THR A 338 -15.89 3.01 -19.88
CA THR A 338 -16.21 1.85 -20.74
C THR A 338 -16.97 2.26 -21.99
N SER A 339 -17.26 3.56 -22.14
CA SER A 339 -18.12 4.13 -23.18
C SER A 339 -17.73 3.73 -24.59
N VAL A 340 -16.42 3.67 -24.86
CA VAL A 340 -15.86 3.31 -26.17
C VAL A 340 -16.15 1.84 -26.52
N LEU A 341 -16.01 0.93 -25.55
CA LEU A 341 -16.29 -0.49 -25.75
C LEU A 341 -17.80 -0.76 -25.80
N GLU A 342 -18.60 -0.06 -24.99
CA GLU A 342 -20.06 -0.11 -25.04
C GLU A 342 -20.60 0.30 -26.42
N SER A 343 -20.11 1.42 -26.94
CA SER A 343 -20.43 1.89 -28.28
C SER A 343 -20.02 0.88 -29.35
N PHE A 344 -18.80 0.31 -29.22
CA PHE A 344 -18.35 -0.73 -30.14
C PHE A 344 -19.25 -1.98 -30.13
N VAL A 345 -19.59 -2.51 -28.95
CA VAL A 345 -20.50 -3.66 -28.80
C VAL A 345 -21.85 -3.40 -29.46
N ALA A 346 -22.38 -2.19 -29.31
CA ALA A 346 -23.65 -1.80 -29.93
C ALA A 346 -23.59 -1.72 -31.47
N THR A 347 -22.40 -1.51 -32.05
CA THR A 347 -22.21 -1.46 -33.52
C THR A 347 -21.99 -2.83 -34.18
N ILE A 348 -21.78 -3.90 -33.39
CA ILE A 348 -21.65 -5.26 -33.93
C ILE A 348 -23.06 -5.76 -34.27
N VAL A 349 -23.48 -5.52 -35.51
CA VAL A 349 -24.73 -6.01 -36.11
C VAL A 349 -24.57 -7.46 -36.54
#